data_AF-E3NJA1-F1
#
_entry.id   AF-E3NJA1-F1
#
_cell.length_a   1.000
_cell.length_b   1.000
_cell.length_c   1.000
_cell.angle_alpha   90.00
_cell.angle_beta   90.00
_cell.angle_gamma   90.00
#
_symmetry.space_group_name_H-M   'P 1'
#
loop_
_entity.id
_entity.type
_entity.pdbx_description
1 polymer ?
#
loop_
_entity_poly.entity_id
_entity_poly.type
_entity_poly.pdbx_seq_one_letter_code
_entity_poly.pdbx_strand_id
1 'polypeptide(L)'
;MSTTMSVPEKGGIFDALRVDSNDPNDSLREESSVTPKIDEKNLEYIGEVLERKKSVVPFLTQTINQLALVRNEKMERAADLICTLFRLPHGSTDCSFFRLIKVLRSFGIWENDPRLKQMFDRMKKHDEENEDCRQWAMSQEKFKEIIFPCTILISRTLRNQLIIPSWLEFTQMIETIFESCRASKEGEVASYIPQLARQSPHTWGMSICTIDGQRFSLGDSKKNFCLQSVSKAFNYAIVASEIGSHVLHQYVGHEPSGRLFNEICLDSNSEFPPNSVLIERNRAKICSKPEKMGKNWLKTSKN
;
A
#
# COMPACT_ATOMS: atom_id res chain seq x y z
N MET A 1 43.57 -9.57 25.47
CA MET A 1 42.74 -8.60 24.74
C MET A 1 41.65 -9.37 24.02
N SER A 2 40.43 -9.32 24.55
CA SER A 2 39.26 -10.02 24.03
C SER A 2 38.56 -9.10 23.03
N THR A 3 38.53 -9.46 21.76
CA THR A 3 37.80 -8.70 20.73
C THR A 3 36.53 -9.47 20.38
N THR A 4 35.44 -9.10 21.03
CA THR A 4 34.07 -9.49 20.68
C THR A 4 33.71 -8.90 19.32
N MET A 5 33.51 -9.74 18.30
CA MET A 5 32.90 -9.33 17.05
C MET A 5 31.39 -9.22 17.24
N SER A 6 30.87 -7.99 17.14
CA SER A 6 29.44 -7.69 17.12
C SER A 6 28.80 -8.11 15.79
N VAL A 7 27.72 -8.87 15.86
CA VAL A 7 26.85 -9.21 14.72
C VAL A 7 26.05 -7.96 14.32
N PRO A 8 26.03 -7.52 13.05
CA PRO A 8 25.20 -6.40 12.64
C PRO A 8 23.72 -6.79 12.67
N GLU A 9 22.88 -5.91 13.20
CA GLU A 9 21.43 -6.05 13.21
C GLU A 9 20.88 -6.22 11.79
N LYS A 10 19.91 -7.13 11.64
CA LYS A 10 19.23 -7.41 10.37
C LYS A 10 18.44 -6.18 9.93
N GLY A 11 18.98 -5.44 8.95
CA GLY A 11 18.22 -4.43 8.20
C GLY A 11 16.99 -5.05 7.54
N GLY A 12 15.91 -4.27 7.47
CA GLY A 12 14.65 -4.75 6.91
C GLY A 12 14.74 -5.00 5.41
N ILE A 13 13.74 -5.69 4.84
CA ILE A 13 13.61 -5.97 3.40
C ILE A 13 13.80 -4.74 2.50
N PHE A 14 13.54 -3.53 3.02
CA PHE A 14 13.67 -2.27 2.29
C PHE A 14 15.05 -1.62 2.36
N ASP A 15 15.91 -1.99 3.32
CA ASP A 15 17.27 -1.42 3.41
C ASP A 15 18.16 -1.94 2.27
N ALA A 16 17.88 -3.15 1.77
CA ALA A 16 18.59 -3.76 0.64
C ALA A 16 18.29 -3.11 -0.73
N LEU A 17 17.30 -2.20 -0.80
CA LEU A 17 16.89 -1.50 -2.03
C LEU A 17 17.31 -0.03 -2.04
N ARG A 18 17.97 0.47 -0.98
CA ARG A 18 18.57 1.81 -1.00
C ARG A 18 19.79 1.79 -1.92
N VAL A 19 19.70 2.52 -3.01
CA VAL A 19 20.89 3.02 -3.72
C VAL A 19 21.40 4.17 -2.86
N ASP A 20 22.63 4.07 -2.34
CA ASP A 20 23.26 5.16 -1.59
C ASP A 20 23.44 6.37 -2.51
N SER A 21 22.45 7.26 -2.54
CA SER A 21 22.57 8.57 -3.15
C SER A 21 23.24 9.51 -2.14
N ASN A 22 24.57 9.54 -2.16
CA ASN A 22 25.34 10.59 -1.48
C ASN A 22 25.23 11.90 -2.29
N ASP A 23 24.04 12.53 -2.28
CA ASP A 23 23.87 13.91 -2.75
C ASP A 23 23.98 14.87 -1.54
N PRO A 24 25.04 15.70 -1.44
CA PRO A 24 25.27 16.58 -0.28
C PRO A 24 24.24 17.70 -0.12
N ASN A 25 23.29 17.85 -1.05
CA ASN A 25 22.27 18.91 -1.03
C ASN A 25 20.89 18.47 -0.46
N ASP A 26 20.73 17.23 0.00
CA ASP A 26 19.42 16.75 0.51
C ASP A 26 19.08 17.23 1.93
N SER A 27 20.02 17.89 2.62
CA SER A 27 19.86 18.30 4.03
C SER A 27 19.29 19.70 4.28
N LEU A 28 18.73 20.38 3.27
CA LEU A 28 18.17 21.74 3.43
C LEU A 28 16.85 21.94 2.67
N ARG A 29 15.89 21.03 2.81
CA ARG A 29 14.49 21.36 2.57
C ARG A 29 13.85 21.77 3.89
N GLU A 30 13.78 23.07 4.14
CA GLU A 30 12.87 23.63 5.13
C GLU A 30 11.46 23.06 4.89
N GLU A 31 10.90 22.36 5.87
CA GLU A 31 9.47 22.04 5.91
C GLU A 31 8.69 23.36 6.03
N SER A 32 8.51 24.03 4.89
CA SER A 32 7.54 25.10 4.79
C SER A 32 6.18 24.55 5.25
N SER A 33 5.54 25.25 6.16
CA SER A 33 4.23 24.91 6.72
C SER A 33 3.17 24.97 5.63
N VAL A 34 3.08 23.93 4.81
CA VAL A 34 2.00 23.76 3.84
C VAL A 34 0.78 23.33 4.64
N THR A 35 -0.12 24.28 4.89
CA THR A 35 -1.48 23.93 5.29
C THR A 35 -2.04 22.97 4.23
N PRO A 36 -2.46 21.74 4.59
CA PRO A 36 -2.96 20.80 3.60
C PRO A 36 -4.20 21.43 2.95
N LYS A 37 -4.08 21.85 1.69
CA LYS A 37 -5.26 22.21 0.91
C LYS A 37 -6.00 20.91 0.65
N ILE A 38 -7.10 20.72 1.35
CA ILE A 38 -8.03 19.65 1.00
C ILE A 38 -8.69 20.08 -0.30
N ASP A 39 -8.64 19.19 -1.28
CA ASP A 39 -9.30 19.37 -2.57
C ASP A 39 -10.79 19.72 -2.37
N GLU A 40 -11.27 20.76 -3.03
CA GLU A 40 -12.66 21.22 -2.95
C GLU A 40 -13.63 20.10 -3.30
N LYS A 41 -13.31 19.25 -4.29
CA LYS A 41 -14.16 18.11 -4.66
C LYS A 41 -14.24 17.06 -3.56
N ASN A 42 -13.13 16.78 -2.86
CA ASN A 42 -13.13 15.85 -1.73
C ASN A 42 -13.91 16.44 -0.55
N LEU A 43 -13.79 17.74 -0.30
CA LEU A 43 -14.57 18.44 0.74
C LEU A 43 -16.07 18.43 0.44
N GLU A 44 -16.45 18.68 -0.82
CA GLU A 44 -17.85 18.60 -1.26
C GLU A 44 -18.40 17.19 -1.06
N TYR A 45 -17.67 16.16 -1.50
CA TYR A 45 -18.07 14.76 -1.31
C TYR A 45 -18.21 14.39 0.18
N ILE A 46 -17.25 14.78 1.03
CA ILE A 46 -17.36 14.55 2.48
C ILE A 46 -18.58 15.28 3.05
N GLY A 47 -18.84 16.52 2.61
CA GLY A 47 -20.04 17.28 2.99
C GLY A 47 -21.33 16.55 2.64
N GLU A 48 -21.42 15.99 1.42
CA GLU A 48 -22.54 15.19 0.96
C GLU A 48 -22.72 13.91 1.79
N VAL A 49 -21.66 13.15 2.03
CA VAL A 49 -21.69 11.92 2.86
C VAL A 49 -22.12 12.21 4.29
N LEU A 50 -21.75 13.37 4.82
CA LEU A 50 -22.15 13.82 6.15
C LEU A 50 -23.54 14.48 6.18
N GLU A 51 -24.24 14.58 5.04
CA GLU A 51 -25.52 15.28 4.88
C GLU A 51 -25.49 16.73 5.41
N ARG A 52 -24.33 17.38 5.23
CA ARG A 52 -24.03 18.71 5.76
C ARG A 52 -23.80 19.65 4.57
N LYS A 53 -24.67 20.66 4.40
CA LYS A 53 -24.59 21.64 3.29
C LYS A 53 -23.24 22.37 3.25
N LYS A 54 -22.93 23.06 2.12
CA LYS A 54 -21.71 23.88 1.84
C LYS A 54 -21.16 24.72 3.01
N SER A 55 -22.00 25.06 3.99
CA SER A 55 -21.65 25.69 5.27
C SER A 55 -20.67 24.91 6.16
N VAL A 56 -20.32 23.65 5.86
CA VAL A 56 -19.49 22.79 6.72
C VAL A 56 -18.02 22.74 6.30
N VAL A 57 -17.67 23.33 5.15
CA VAL A 57 -16.27 23.49 4.70
C VAL A 57 -15.40 24.23 5.72
N PRO A 58 -15.83 25.35 6.34
CA PRO A 58 -15.02 26.02 7.37
C PRO A 58 -14.88 25.18 8.64
N PHE A 59 -15.91 24.44 9.03
CA PHE A 59 -15.91 23.57 10.21
C PHE A 59 -15.02 22.33 10.03
N LEU A 60 -15.09 21.69 8.85
CA LEU A 60 -14.19 20.61 8.47
C LEU A 60 -12.76 21.11 8.43
N THR A 61 -12.51 22.25 7.76
CA THR A 61 -11.18 22.87 7.70
C THR A 61 -10.65 23.21 9.09
N GLN A 62 -11.48 23.79 9.96
CA GLN A 62 -11.11 24.10 11.34
C GLN A 62 -10.82 22.84 12.16
N THR A 63 -11.68 21.82 12.07
CA THR A 63 -11.52 20.56 12.81
C THR A 63 -10.29 19.79 12.32
N ILE A 64 -10.01 19.82 11.03
CA ILE A 64 -8.84 19.20 10.41
C ILE A 64 -7.56 19.95 10.79
N ASN A 65 -7.60 21.29 10.84
CA ASN A 65 -6.50 22.10 11.37
C ASN A 65 -6.27 21.81 12.86
N GLN A 66 -7.33 21.65 13.66
CA GLN A 66 -7.21 21.24 15.07
C GLN A 66 -6.61 19.83 15.19
N LEU A 67 -7.01 18.88 14.34
CA LEU A 67 -6.40 17.55 14.25
C LEU A 67 -4.91 17.63 13.86
N ALA A 68 -4.52 18.58 13.01
CA ALA A 68 -3.12 18.79 12.63
C ALA A 68 -2.25 19.29 13.80
N LEU A 69 -2.85 20.02 14.76
CA LEU A 69 -2.18 20.49 15.97
C LEU A 69 -2.05 19.41 17.06
N VAL A 70 -2.76 18.27 16.92
CA VAL A 70 -2.62 17.13 17.83
C VAL A 70 -1.29 16.42 17.58
N ARG A 71 -0.28 16.71 18.42
CA ARG A 71 0.94 15.90 18.51
C ARG A 71 0.59 14.45 18.93
N ASN A 72 1.40 13.49 18.52
CA ASN A 72 1.22 12.04 18.73
C ASN A 72 0.83 11.62 20.16
N GLU A 73 1.11 12.44 21.17
CA GLU A 73 0.85 12.16 22.58
C GLU A 73 -0.62 12.38 23.01
N LYS A 74 -1.51 12.92 22.16
CA LYS A 74 -2.91 13.25 22.54
C LYS A 74 -3.96 12.55 21.67
N MET A 75 -3.87 11.22 21.56
CA MET A 75 -4.81 10.38 20.79
C MET A 75 -6.28 10.53 21.19
N GLU A 76 -6.57 10.76 22.48
CA GLU A 76 -7.93 11.01 22.96
C GLU A 76 -8.57 12.24 22.32
N ARG A 77 -7.81 13.34 22.18
CA ARG A 77 -8.30 14.56 21.51
C ARG A 77 -8.62 14.33 20.05
N ALA A 78 -7.84 13.50 19.35
CA ALA A 78 -8.12 13.15 17.97
C ALA A 78 -9.43 12.36 17.85
N ALA A 79 -9.67 11.40 18.75
CA ALA A 79 -10.91 10.63 18.78
C ALA A 79 -12.14 11.51 19.05
N ASP A 80 -12.04 12.50 19.95
CA ASP A 80 -13.12 13.45 20.23
C ASP A 80 -13.47 14.32 19.01
N LEU A 81 -12.45 14.83 18.31
CA LEU A 81 -12.64 15.61 17.08
C LEU A 81 -13.26 14.74 15.98
N ILE A 82 -12.83 13.49 15.83
CA ILE A 82 -13.40 12.55 14.86
C ILE A 82 -14.87 12.27 15.19
N CYS A 83 -15.25 11.97 16.44
CA CYS A 83 -16.67 11.76 16.75
C CYS A 83 -17.50 13.02 16.49
N THR A 84 -16.95 14.20 16.78
CA THR A 84 -17.62 15.48 16.49
C THR A 84 -17.93 15.64 14.99
N LEU A 85 -17.02 15.19 14.11
CA LEU A 85 -17.23 15.18 12.66
C LEU A 85 -18.36 14.23 12.24
N PHE A 86 -18.44 13.05 12.86
CA PHE A 86 -19.38 11.99 12.48
C PHE A 86 -20.70 11.98 13.26
N ARG A 87 -20.98 13.01 14.07
CA ARG A 87 -22.26 13.19 14.78
C ARG A 87 -23.43 13.37 13.80
N LEU A 88 -24.56 12.73 14.11
CA LEU A 88 -25.79 12.82 13.31
C LEU A 88 -26.38 14.25 13.28
N PRO A 89 -27.02 14.68 12.18
CA PRO A 89 -27.43 16.07 11.96
C PRO A 89 -28.73 16.49 12.68
N HIS A 90 -29.50 15.55 13.25
CA HIS A 90 -30.84 15.82 13.83
C HIS A 90 -30.85 16.07 15.35
N GLY A 91 -29.78 16.61 15.92
CA GLY A 91 -29.70 16.89 17.37
C GLY A 91 -29.46 15.66 18.24
N SER A 92 -29.35 14.46 17.65
CA SER A 92 -28.83 13.29 18.35
C SER A 92 -27.35 13.51 18.69
N THR A 93 -26.96 12.99 19.86
CA THR A 93 -25.55 12.96 20.27
C THR A 93 -24.78 11.81 19.63
N ASP A 94 -25.45 10.92 18.91
CA ASP A 94 -24.87 9.70 18.36
C ASP A 94 -23.97 9.97 17.15
N CYS A 95 -22.95 9.14 17.01
CA CYS A 95 -21.98 9.14 15.91
C CYS A 95 -22.32 8.00 14.93
N SER A 96 -22.16 8.23 13.61
CA SER A 96 -22.43 7.23 12.57
C SER A 96 -21.15 6.58 12.06
N PHE A 97 -20.98 5.28 12.35
CA PHE A 97 -19.85 4.48 11.86
C PHE A 97 -19.91 4.24 10.35
N PHE A 98 -21.12 4.11 9.80
CA PHE A 98 -21.32 3.97 8.36
C PHE A 98 -20.77 5.16 7.55
N ARG A 99 -20.99 6.38 8.05
CA ARG A 99 -20.45 7.60 7.42
C ARG A 99 -18.92 7.63 7.45
N LEU A 100 -18.31 7.19 8.55
CA LEU A 100 -16.86 7.05 8.66
C LEU A 100 -16.31 6.12 7.58
N ILE A 101 -16.92 4.94 7.40
CA ILE A 101 -16.49 3.99 6.36
C ILE A 101 -16.61 4.59 4.97
N LYS A 102 -17.73 5.26 4.66
CA LYS A 102 -17.91 5.93 3.35
C LYS A 102 -16.83 6.96 3.09
N VAL A 103 -16.47 7.78 4.09
CA VAL A 103 -15.39 8.75 3.96
C VAL A 103 -14.04 8.04 3.76
N LEU A 104 -13.70 7.02 4.54
CA LEU A 104 -12.44 6.30 4.34
C LEU A 104 -12.34 5.69 2.93
N ARG A 105 -13.46 5.15 2.42
CA ARG A 105 -13.54 4.57 1.07
C ARG A 105 -13.32 5.61 -0.02
N SER A 106 -13.78 6.86 0.16
CA SER A 106 -13.54 7.94 -0.83
C SER A 106 -12.09 8.39 -0.91
N PHE A 107 -11.29 8.10 0.11
CA PHE A 107 -9.83 8.28 0.08
C PHE A 107 -9.08 7.03 -0.39
N GLY A 108 -9.78 5.97 -0.79
CA GLY A 108 -9.21 4.72 -1.25
C GLY A 108 -8.84 3.74 -0.14
N ILE A 109 -9.24 3.99 1.11
CA ILE A 109 -9.01 3.06 2.23
C ILE A 109 -10.24 2.15 2.38
N TRP A 110 -10.08 0.87 2.09
CA TRP A 110 -11.17 -0.12 2.13
C TRP A 110 -11.23 -0.89 3.45
N GLU A 111 -12.37 -1.51 3.71
CA GLU A 111 -12.70 -2.21 4.97
C GLU A 111 -11.81 -3.43 5.24
N ASN A 112 -11.30 -4.05 4.18
CA ASN A 112 -10.37 -5.17 4.27
C ASN A 112 -8.90 -4.73 4.45
N ASP A 113 -8.64 -3.46 4.75
CA ASP A 113 -7.31 -3.01 5.15
C ASP A 113 -6.91 -3.63 6.50
N PRO A 114 -5.80 -4.38 6.59
CA PRO A 114 -5.38 -5.02 7.83
C PRO A 114 -5.22 -4.05 9.02
N ARG A 115 -4.88 -2.78 8.75
CA ARG A 115 -4.74 -1.75 9.78
C ARG A 115 -6.08 -1.35 10.40
N LEU A 116 -7.19 -1.58 9.70
CA LEU A 116 -8.56 -1.36 10.18
C LEU A 116 -9.16 -2.59 10.88
N LYS A 117 -8.50 -3.75 10.84
CA LYS A 117 -9.03 -5.01 11.35
C LYS A 117 -9.53 -4.91 12.79
N GLN A 118 -8.76 -4.30 13.68
CA GLN A 118 -9.15 -4.19 15.10
C GLN A 118 -10.40 -3.34 15.31
N MET A 119 -10.58 -2.27 14.53
CA MET A 119 -11.78 -1.43 14.56
C MET A 119 -13.01 -2.22 14.08
N PHE A 120 -12.89 -2.97 12.98
CA PHE A 120 -13.97 -3.82 12.49
C PHE A 120 -14.30 -4.98 13.43
N ASP A 121 -13.30 -5.60 14.07
CA ASP A 121 -13.51 -6.64 15.07
C ASP A 121 -14.29 -6.08 16.29
N ARG A 122 -13.99 -4.84 16.73
CA ARG A 122 -14.74 -4.16 17.81
C ARG A 122 -16.17 -3.81 17.40
N MET A 123 -16.35 -3.33 16.17
CA MET A 123 -17.69 -3.05 15.62
C MET A 123 -18.53 -4.31 15.54
N LYS A 124 -17.96 -5.43 15.07
CA LYS A 124 -18.69 -6.70 14.97
C LYS A 124 -19.17 -7.21 16.33
N LYS A 125 -18.33 -7.11 17.37
CA LYS A 125 -18.73 -7.45 18.75
C LYS A 125 -19.87 -6.57 19.24
N HIS A 126 -19.82 -5.27 18.94
CA HIS A 126 -20.90 -4.35 19.28
C HIS A 126 -22.21 -4.71 18.55
N ASP A 127 -22.14 -5.12 17.28
CA ASP A 127 -23.30 -5.56 16.51
C ASP A 127 -23.90 -6.88 17.04
N GLU A 128 -23.07 -7.80 17.53
CA GLU A 128 -23.53 -9.06 18.15
C GLU A 128 -24.25 -8.82 19.50
N GLU A 129 -23.91 -7.73 20.19
CA GLU A 129 -24.49 -7.35 21.49
C GLU A 129 -25.79 -6.52 21.37
N ASN A 130 -26.14 -6.00 20.19
CA ASN A 130 -27.28 -5.10 19.99
C ASN A 130 -28.23 -5.62 18.90
N GLU A 131 -29.48 -5.94 19.24
CA GLU A 131 -30.46 -6.44 18.27
C GLU A 131 -30.99 -5.36 17.29
N ASP A 132 -30.87 -4.08 17.66
CA ASP A 132 -31.37 -2.92 16.90
C ASP A 132 -30.31 -2.26 15.99
N CYS A 133 -29.35 -3.02 15.46
CA CYS A 133 -28.20 -2.53 14.68
C CYS A 133 -28.49 -1.91 13.31
N ARG A 134 -29.75 -1.68 12.93
CA ARG A 134 -30.14 -1.32 11.56
C ARG A 134 -29.57 0.02 11.05
N GLN A 135 -28.88 0.81 11.86
CA GLN A 135 -28.37 2.13 11.47
C GLN A 135 -26.89 2.40 11.76
N TRP A 136 -26.12 1.46 12.33
CA TRP A 136 -24.69 1.67 12.70
C TRP A 136 -24.44 3.03 13.39
N ALA A 137 -25.43 3.45 14.19
CA ALA A 137 -25.43 4.65 15.00
C ALA A 137 -25.20 4.22 16.46
N MET A 138 -24.34 4.95 17.16
CA MET A 138 -23.90 4.58 18.51
C MET A 138 -23.52 5.81 19.32
N SER A 139 -23.45 5.65 20.65
CA SER A 139 -23.00 6.71 21.55
C SER A 139 -21.57 7.17 21.25
N GLN A 140 -21.23 8.37 21.69
CA GLN A 140 -19.90 8.94 21.44
C GLN A 140 -18.79 8.14 22.11
N GLU A 141 -19.05 7.63 23.31
CA GLU A 141 -18.13 6.80 24.08
C GLU A 141 -17.83 5.51 23.33
N LYS A 142 -18.87 4.84 22.81
CA LYS A 142 -18.71 3.58 22.08
C LYS A 142 -18.02 3.79 20.74
N PHE A 143 -18.37 4.87 20.02
CA PHE A 143 -17.71 5.23 18.78
C PHE A 143 -16.21 5.44 18.98
N LYS A 144 -15.82 6.22 20.00
CA LYS A 144 -14.42 6.46 20.36
C LYS A 144 -13.69 5.17 20.70
N GLU A 145 -14.31 4.30 21.49
CA GLU A 145 -13.76 2.98 21.83
C GLU A 145 -13.49 2.14 20.56
N ILE A 146 -14.41 2.14 19.59
CA ILE A 146 -14.29 1.37 18.35
C ILE A 146 -13.16 1.92 17.46
N ILE A 147 -13.07 3.23 17.27
CA ILE A 147 -12.07 3.83 16.36
C ILE A 147 -10.67 3.95 16.97
N PHE A 148 -10.53 3.83 18.29
CA PHE A 148 -9.28 4.07 19.01
C PHE A 148 -8.05 3.38 18.38
N PRO A 149 -8.09 2.07 18.04
CA PRO A 149 -6.93 1.38 17.46
C PRO A 149 -6.45 1.94 16.12
N CYS A 150 -7.35 2.61 15.38
CA CYS A 150 -7.13 3.07 14.02
C CYS A 150 -7.12 4.61 13.92
N THR A 151 -7.10 5.31 15.05
CA THR A 151 -7.27 6.77 15.13
C THR A 151 -6.18 7.51 14.37
N ILE A 152 -4.94 7.01 14.38
CA ILE A 152 -3.82 7.60 13.61
C ILE A 152 -4.11 7.54 12.11
N LEU A 153 -4.54 6.40 11.59
CA LEU A 153 -4.86 6.22 10.17
C LEU A 153 -6.04 7.11 9.77
N ILE A 154 -7.13 7.06 10.54
CA ILE A 154 -8.33 7.89 10.30
C ILE A 154 -7.96 9.37 10.32
N SER A 155 -7.19 9.82 11.31
CA SER A 155 -6.75 11.21 11.42
C SER A 155 -5.86 11.62 10.25
N ARG A 156 -4.92 10.77 9.81
CA ARG A 156 -4.10 11.05 8.62
C ARG A 156 -4.95 11.16 7.35
N THR A 157 -5.92 10.26 7.17
CA THR A 157 -6.87 10.30 6.05
C THR A 157 -7.69 11.58 6.05
N LEU A 158 -8.31 11.93 7.18
CA LEU A 158 -9.13 13.15 7.30
C LEU A 158 -8.31 14.43 7.14
N ARG A 159 -7.02 14.41 7.52
CA ARG A 159 -6.09 15.53 7.31
C ARG A 159 -5.54 15.63 5.89
N ASN A 160 -5.99 14.77 4.97
CA ASN A 160 -5.50 14.71 3.60
C ASN A 160 -3.97 14.49 3.52
N GLN A 161 -3.42 13.72 4.47
CA GLN A 161 -1.99 13.40 4.60
C GLN A 161 -1.64 12.01 4.05
N LEU A 162 -2.40 11.58 3.04
CA LEU A 162 -2.06 10.40 2.25
C LEU A 162 -1.26 10.85 1.03
N ILE A 163 -0.43 9.95 0.49
CA ILE A 163 0.49 10.23 -0.60
C ILE A 163 -0.20 10.72 -1.88
N ILE A 164 -1.46 10.31 -2.11
CA ILE A 164 -2.33 10.88 -3.14
C ILE A 164 -3.50 11.59 -2.44
N PRO A 165 -3.43 12.92 -2.26
CA PRO A 165 -4.46 13.68 -1.56
C PRO A 165 -5.78 13.76 -2.37
N SER A 166 -5.69 14.09 -3.66
CA SER A 166 -6.84 14.16 -4.57
C SER A 166 -7.21 12.80 -5.15
N TRP A 167 -7.55 11.85 -4.28
CA TRP A 167 -7.81 10.45 -4.67
C TRP A 167 -8.93 10.31 -5.71
N LEU A 168 -10.05 11.02 -5.55
CA LEU A 168 -11.18 10.91 -6.46
C LEU A 168 -10.82 11.35 -7.88
N GLU A 169 -10.20 12.53 -8.02
CA GLU A 169 -9.74 13.04 -9.31
C GLU A 169 -8.66 12.13 -9.93
N PHE A 170 -7.73 11.65 -9.11
CA PHE A 170 -6.73 10.67 -9.55
C PHE A 170 -7.39 9.42 -10.15
N THR A 171 -8.38 8.83 -9.47
CA THR A 171 -9.06 7.63 -9.97
C THR A 171 -9.86 7.88 -11.26
N GLN A 172 -10.45 9.07 -11.43
CA GLN A 172 -11.14 9.47 -12.66
C GLN A 172 -10.18 9.57 -13.86
N MET A 173 -8.98 10.12 -13.66
CA MET A 173 -7.95 10.15 -14.69
C MET A 173 -7.48 8.74 -15.05
N ILE A 174 -7.26 7.89 -14.05
CA ILE A 174 -6.87 6.49 -14.23
C ILE A 174 -7.95 5.71 -15.00
N GLU A 175 -9.23 5.94 -14.72
CA GLU A 175 -10.35 5.34 -15.46
C GLU A 175 -10.36 5.76 -16.93
N THR A 176 -10.10 7.05 -17.21
CA THR A 176 -9.99 7.55 -18.58
C THR A 176 -8.85 6.86 -19.34
N ILE A 177 -7.67 6.71 -18.71
CA ILE A 177 -6.53 5.99 -19.28
C ILE A 177 -6.89 4.51 -19.50
N PHE A 178 -7.54 3.88 -18.52
CA PHE A 178 -7.93 2.48 -18.58
C PHE A 178 -8.83 2.20 -19.79
N GLU A 179 -9.85 3.02 -20.03
CA GLU A 179 -10.76 2.86 -21.17
C GLU A 179 -10.08 3.18 -22.51
N SER A 180 -9.19 4.18 -22.55
CA SER A 180 -8.38 4.46 -23.74
C SER A 180 -7.50 3.27 -24.12
N CYS A 181 -6.78 2.68 -23.16
CA CYS A 181 -5.94 1.50 -23.40
C CYS A 181 -6.77 0.24 -23.74
N ARG A 182 -7.96 0.09 -23.14
CA ARG A 182 -8.87 -1.04 -23.39
C ARG A 182 -9.32 -1.12 -24.85
N ALA A 183 -9.31 -0.02 -25.58
CA ALA A 183 -9.66 0.01 -27.00
C ALA A 183 -8.61 -0.72 -27.87
N SER A 184 -7.36 -0.82 -27.43
CA SER A 184 -6.34 -1.59 -28.16
C SER A 184 -6.65 -3.08 -28.12
N LYS A 185 -6.69 -3.70 -29.31
CA LYS A 185 -6.92 -5.15 -29.53
C LYS A 185 -5.73 -5.82 -30.20
N GLU A 186 -4.60 -5.14 -30.22
CA GLU A 186 -3.36 -5.62 -30.81
C GLU A 186 -2.68 -6.67 -29.91
N GLY A 187 -1.78 -7.46 -30.49
CA GLY A 187 -1.02 -8.50 -29.81
C GLY A 187 -1.67 -9.89 -29.88
N GLU A 188 -0.90 -10.89 -29.49
CA GLU A 188 -1.30 -12.30 -29.55
C GLU A 188 -1.14 -12.96 -28.18
N VAL A 189 -2.06 -13.87 -27.84
CA VAL A 189 -1.96 -14.66 -26.62
C VAL A 189 -0.76 -15.59 -26.73
N ALA A 190 0.08 -15.62 -25.68
CA ALA A 190 1.21 -16.53 -25.60
C ALA A 190 0.75 -18.00 -25.72
N SER A 191 1.10 -18.64 -26.84
CA SER A 191 0.60 -19.98 -27.20
C SER A 191 1.61 -21.12 -26.98
N TYR A 192 2.86 -20.79 -26.64
CA TYR A 192 3.93 -21.79 -26.45
C TYR A 192 3.77 -22.65 -25.18
N ILE A 193 2.95 -22.21 -24.20
CA ILE A 193 2.55 -23.01 -23.03
C ILE A 193 1.02 -23.22 -23.10
N PRO A 194 0.51 -24.46 -23.06
CA PRO A 194 -0.92 -24.75 -23.19
C PRO A 194 -1.81 -24.01 -22.18
N GLN A 195 -1.33 -23.78 -20.96
CA GLN A 195 -2.06 -23.06 -19.91
C GLN A 195 -2.18 -21.57 -20.20
N LEU A 196 -1.22 -20.97 -20.91
CA LEU A 196 -1.26 -19.58 -21.36
C LEU A 196 -2.17 -19.42 -22.58
N ALA A 197 -2.13 -20.40 -23.50
CA ALA A 197 -2.97 -20.42 -24.69
C ALA A 197 -4.49 -20.43 -24.38
N ARG A 198 -4.87 -20.89 -23.19
CA ARG A 198 -6.28 -20.92 -22.73
C ARG A 198 -6.81 -19.57 -22.24
N GLN A 199 -5.96 -18.55 -22.13
CA GLN A 199 -6.38 -17.23 -21.67
C GLN A 199 -7.17 -16.49 -22.74
N SER A 200 -8.18 -15.74 -22.33
CA SER A 200 -8.97 -14.93 -23.25
C SER A 200 -8.24 -13.63 -23.60
N PRO A 201 -8.10 -13.28 -24.89
CA PRO A 201 -7.50 -12.01 -25.32
C PRO A 201 -8.33 -10.78 -24.91
N HIS A 202 -9.55 -10.98 -24.43
CA HIS A 202 -10.43 -9.90 -23.98
C HIS A 202 -10.31 -9.60 -22.48
N THR A 203 -9.45 -10.34 -21.77
CA THR A 203 -9.22 -10.10 -20.34
C THR A 203 -8.40 -8.81 -20.18
N TRP A 204 -8.96 -7.81 -19.49
CA TRP A 204 -8.30 -6.54 -19.23
C TRP A 204 -8.61 -6.06 -17.83
N GLY A 205 -7.57 -5.91 -17.00
CA GLY A 205 -7.71 -5.54 -15.60
C GLY A 205 -6.55 -4.71 -15.13
N MET A 206 -6.83 -3.81 -14.19
CA MET A 206 -5.84 -2.92 -13.59
C MET A 206 -6.11 -2.80 -12.09
N SER A 207 -5.05 -2.74 -11.30
CA SER A 207 -5.12 -2.52 -9.86
C SER A 207 -4.01 -1.58 -9.43
N ILE A 208 -4.34 -0.64 -8.54
CA ILE A 208 -3.42 0.34 -7.95
C ILE A 208 -3.48 0.17 -6.43
N CYS A 209 -2.32 0.16 -5.80
CA CYS A 209 -2.15 0.24 -4.36
C CYS A 209 -1.01 1.23 -4.06
N THR A 210 -1.31 2.32 -3.34
CA THR A 210 -0.27 3.28 -2.91
C THR A 210 0.47 2.79 -1.67
N ILE A 211 1.59 3.42 -1.34
CA ILE A 211 2.36 3.14 -0.11
C ILE A 211 1.55 3.40 1.17
N ASP A 212 0.55 4.27 1.12
CA ASP A 212 -0.36 4.53 2.24
C ASP A 212 -1.57 3.59 2.26
N GLY A 213 -1.67 2.65 1.31
CA GLY A 213 -2.74 1.65 1.23
C GLY A 213 -4.01 2.12 0.52
N GLN A 214 -3.95 3.24 -0.21
CA GLN A 214 -5.06 3.68 -1.06
C GLN A 214 -5.17 2.73 -2.26
N ARG A 215 -6.37 2.21 -2.52
CA ARG A 215 -6.60 1.15 -3.51
C ARG A 215 -7.73 1.46 -4.47
N PHE A 216 -7.47 1.19 -5.75
CA PHE A 216 -8.43 1.32 -6.86
C PHE A 216 -8.22 0.17 -7.83
N SER A 217 -9.29 -0.37 -8.42
CA SER A 217 -9.19 -1.48 -9.37
C SER A 217 -10.30 -1.42 -10.40
N LEU A 218 -9.98 -1.79 -11.64
CA LEU A 218 -10.88 -1.76 -12.80
C LEU A 218 -10.79 -3.07 -13.58
N GLY A 219 -11.86 -3.40 -14.30
CA GLY A 219 -11.96 -4.60 -15.15
C GLY A 219 -11.72 -5.91 -14.42
N ASP A 220 -11.07 -6.86 -15.11
CA ASP A 220 -10.81 -8.23 -14.66
C ASP A 220 -9.69 -8.34 -13.59
N SER A 221 -9.52 -7.31 -12.77
CA SER A 221 -8.47 -7.20 -11.73
C SER A 221 -8.43 -8.33 -10.71
N LYS A 222 -9.53 -9.07 -10.54
CA LYS A 222 -9.64 -10.22 -9.62
C LYS A 222 -9.38 -11.57 -10.29
N LYS A 223 -9.12 -11.60 -11.60
CA LYS A 223 -8.85 -12.84 -12.32
C LYS A 223 -7.40 -13.26 -12.07
N ASN A 224 -7.22 -14.47 -11.58
CA ASN A 224 -5.89 -15.01 -11.31
C ASN A 224 -5.16 -15.34 -12.62
N PHE A 225 -3.86 -15.01 -12.66
CA PHE A 225 -2.94 -15.40 -13.73
C PHE A 225 -1.55 -15.67 -13.16
N CYS A 226 -0.71 -16.38 -13.90
CA CYS A 226 0.66 -16.67 -13.47
C CYS A 226 1.54 -15.42 -13.58
N LEU A 227 2.36 -15.12 -12.56
CA LEU A 227 3.25 -13.95 -12.55
C LEU A 227 4.30 -13.94 -13.68
N GLN A 228 4.69 -15.12 -14.19
CA GLN A 228 5.73 -15.24 -15.22
C GLN A 228 7.01 -14.47 -14.85
N SER A 229 7.64 -13.78 -15.79
CA SER A 229 8.89 -13.04 -15.57
C SER A 229 8.81 -11.97 -14.49
N VAL A 230 7.61 -11.48 -14.11
CA VAL A 230 7.44 -10.53 -13.01
C VAL A 230 7.93 -11.12 -11.68
N SER A 231 7.88 -12.44 -11.51
CA SER A 231 8.42 -13.15 -10.33
C SER A 231 9.92 -12.92 -10.08
N LYS A 232 10.71 -12.57 -11.11
CA LYS A 232 12.17 -12.40 -10.99
C LYS A 232 12.54 -11.22 -10.09
N ALA A 233 11.78 -10.12 -10.16
CA ALA A 233 12.01 -8.95 -9.30
C ALA A 233 11.79 -9.29 -7.81
N PHE A 234 10.76 -10.07 -7.51
CA PHE A 234 10.49 -10.53 -6.13
C PHE A 234 11.57 -11.48 -5.64
N ASN A 235 11.96 -12.47 -6.47
CA ASN A 235 13.03 -13.40 -6.10
C ASN A 235 14.36 -12.69 -5.86
N TYR A 236 14.67 -11.67 -6.68
CA TYR A 236 15.83 -10.82 -6.46
C TYR A 236 15.78 -10.14 -5.09
N ALA A 237 14.68 -9.44 -4.78
CA ALA A 237 14.53 -8.73 -3.51
C ALA A 237 14.65 -9.66 -2.30
N ILE A 238 14.03 -10.85 -2.37
CA ILE A 238 14.12 -11.87 -1.31
C ILE A 238 15.57 -12.28 -1.10
N VAL A 239 16.27 -12.72 -2.16
CA VAL A 239 17.65 -13.19 -2.03
C VAL A 239 18.58 -12.06 -1.59
N ALA A 240 18.43 -10.85 -2.15
CA ALA A 240 19.20 -9.68 -1.76
C ALA A 240 19.02 -9.34 -0.27
N SER A 241 17.80 -9.49 0.26
CA SER A 241 17.52 -9.28 1.69
C SER A 241 18.13 -10.36 2.59
N GLU A 242 18.31 -11.58 2.08
CA GLU A 242 18.84 -12.71 2.85
C GLU A 242 20.37 -12.75 2.89
N ILE A 243 21.03 -12.55 1.74
CA ILE A 243 22.48 -12.72 1.61
C ILE A 243 23.24 -11.40 1.43
N GLY A 244 22.51 -10.29 1.34
CA GLY A 244 23.07 -8.98 1.02
C GLY A 244 23.35 -8.81 -0.47
N SER A 245 23.16 -7.58 -0.95
CA SER A 245 23.38 -7.19 -2.35
C SER A 245 24.80 -7.52 -2.82
N HIS A 246 25.83 -7.23 -2.01
CA HIS A 246 27.22 -7.50 -2.35
C HIS A 246 27.48 -8.99 -2.67
N VAL A 247 26.97 -9.91 -1.86
CA VAL A 247 27.17 -11.35 -2.10
C VAL A 247 26.36 -11.81 -3.30
N LEU A 248 25.13 -11.33 -3.46
CA LEU A 248 24.29 -11.67 -4.62
C LEU A 248 24.96 -11.27 -5.94
N HIS A 249 25.58 -10.10 -5.98
CA HIS A 249 26.20 -9.57 -7.18
C HIS A 249 27.56 -10.16 -7.52
N GLN A 250 28.08 -11.09 -6.72
CA GLN A 250 29.14 -12.01 -7.16
C GLN A 250 28.60 -13.10 -8.10
N TYR A 251 27.27 -13.29 -8.15
CA TYR A 251 26.61 -14.33 -8.95
C TYR A 251 25.74 -13.79 -10.07
N VAL A 252 25.29 -12.53 -9.99
CA VAL A 252 24.49 -11.87 -11.04
C VAL A 252 24.93 -10.41 -11.24
N GLY A 253 25.13 -10.00 -12.49
CA GLY A 253 25.54 -8.63 -12.84
C GLY A 253 24.44 -7.58 -12.61
N HIS A 254 24.86 -6.32 -12.55
CA HIS A 254 23.97 -5.15 -12.38
C HIS A 254 23.47 -4.59 -13.71
N GLU A 255 24.24 -4.75 -14.78
CA GLU A 255 24.01 -4.04 -16.03
C GLU A 255 23.01 -4.74 -16.95
N PRO A 256 22.20 -3.98 -17.71
CA PRO A 256 21.39 -4.53 -18.78
C PRO A 256 22.30 -5.12 -19.85
N SER A 257 21.90 -6.26 -20.42
CA SER A 257 22.72 -6.99 -21.40
C SER A 257 22.99 -6.25 -22.71
N GLY A 258 22.23 -5.20 -23.02
CA GLY A 258 22.28 -4.51 -24.32
C GLY A 258 21.90 -5.40 -25.53
N ARG A 259 21.42 -6.63 -25.29
CA ARG A 259 21.13 -7.66 -26.31
C ARG A 259 19.76 -8.29 -26.09
N LEU A 260 19.19 -8.86 -27.16
CA LEU A 260 17.86 -9.46 -27.17
C LEU A 260 17.71 -10.59 -26.13
N PHE A 261 16.52 -10.70 -25.52
CA PHE A 261 16.19 -11.57 -24.38
C PHE A 261 16.54 -13.07 -24.57
N ASN A 262 16.60 -13.56 -25.81
CA ASN A 262 16.81 -14.96 -26.16
C ASN A 262 18.23 -15.31 -26.63
N GLU A 263 19.18 -14.36 -26.64
CA GLU A 263 20.56 -14.68 -27.05
C GLU A 263 21.32 -15.38 -25.92
N ILE A 264 21.71 -16.63 -26.18
CA ILE A 264 22.61 -17.40 -25.32
C ILE A 264 24.02 -16.82 -25.49
N CYS A 265 24.38 -15.82 -24.68
CA CYS A 265 25.77 -15.39 -24.54
C CYS A 265 26.31 -15.87 -23.18
N LEU A 266 27.16 -16.89 -23.24
CA LEU A 266 28.26 -17.01 -22.28
C LEU A 266 29.29 -16.01 -22.74
N ASP A 267 29.48 -14.94 -21.98
CA ASP A 267 30.63 -14.09 -22.19
C ASP A 267 31.85 -14.95 -21.81
N SER A 268 32.58 -15.42 -22.81
CA SER A 268 33.64 -16.42 -22.63
C SER A 268 34.89 -15.86 -21.95
N ASN A 269 34.93 -14.56 -21.67
CA ASN A 269 36.10 -13.82 -21.21
C ASN A 269 35.89 -12.91 -20.00
N SER A 270 34.73 -12.86 -19.34
CA SER A 270 34.55 -11.97 -18.19
C SER A 270 34.68 -12.68 -16.85
N GLU A 271 35.56 -12.14 -16.00
CA GLU A 271 35.65 -12.42 -14.56
C GLU A 271 34.38 -12.00 -13.77
N PHE A 272 33.30 -11.62 -14.48
CA PHE A 272 32.10 -11.04 -13.92
C PHE A 272 30.89 -11.96 -14.10
N PRO A 273 29.97 -11.99 -13.12
CA PRO A 273 28.77 -12.81 -13.23
C PRO A 273 27.85 -12.36 -14.38
N PRO A 274 27.05 -13.29 -14.94
CA PRO A 274 26.20 -13.00 -16.09
C PRO A 274 25.19 -11.88 -15.81
N ASN A 275 24.85 -11.13 -16.87
CA ASN A 275 23.93 -9.97 -16.94
C ASN A 275 22.66 -10.08 -16.08
N SER A 276 22.04 -8.92 -15.80
CA SER A 276 20.88 -8.68 -14.93
C SER A 276 19.93 -9.86 -14.62
N VAL A 277 19.49 -9.91 -13.36
CA VAL A 277 18.53 -10.88 -12.79
C VAL A 277 17.21 -11.00 -13.56
N LEU A 278 16.88 -9.99 -14.37
CA LEU A 278 15.67 -9.96 -15.18
C LEU A 278 15.72 -10.90 -16.40
N ILE A 279 16.91 -11.41 -16.75
CA ILE A 279 17.12 -12.36 -17.84
C ILE A 279 16.90 -13.80 -17.36
N GLU A 280 16.25 -14.63 -18.18
CA GLU A 280 15.82 -16.00 -17.84
C GLU A 280 16.94 -16.92 -17.32
N ARG A 281 18.17 -16.67 -17.76
CA ARG A 281 19.39 -17.39 -17.37
C ARG A 281 19.65 -17.45 -15.86
N ASN A 282 19.29 -16.42 -15.10
CA ASN A 282 19.60 -16.38 -13.66
C ASN A 282 18.57 -17.09 -12.79
N ARG A 283 17.46 -17.56 -13.37
CA ARG A 283 16.40 -18.28 -12.66
C ARG A 283 16.93 -19.52 -11.95
N ALA A 284 17.73 -20.35 -12.61
CA ALA A 284 18.25 -21.59 -12.02
C ALA A 284 19.21 -21.34 -10.84
N LYS A 285 20.07 -20.31 -10.92
CA LYS A 285 21.02 -19.98 -9.84
C LYS A 285 20.31 -19.40 -8.61
N ILE A 286 19.32 -18.54 -8.81
CA ILE A 286 18.51 -17.94 -7.75
C ILE A 286 17.58 -19.00 -7.10
N CYS A 287 16.91 -19.83 -7.91
CA CYS A 287 16.02 -20.88 -7.41
C CYS A 287 16.75 -22.09 -6.81
N SER A 288 18.05 -22.32 -7.10
CA SER A 288 18.82 -23.45 -6.54
C SER A 288 19.28 -23.28 -5.08
N LYS A 289 19.24 -22.06 -4.53
CA LYS A 289 19.67 -21.78 -3.16
C LYS A 289 18.61 -21.94 -2.06
N PRO A 290 17.31 -21.63 -2.24
CA PRO A 290 16.34 -21.81 -1.16
C PRO A 290 16.24 -23.26 -0.67
N GLU A 291 16.35 -24.26 -1.54
CA GLU A 291 16.28 -25.68 -1.14
C GLU A 291 17.53 -26.20 -0.41
N LYS A 292 18.72 -25.64 -0.69
CA LYS A 292 19.95 -26.04 0.03
C LYS A 292 20.03 -25.45 1.44
N MET A 293 19.25 -24.42 1.76
CA MET A 293 19.15 -23.86 3.12
C MET A 293 17.85 -24.22 3.86
N GLY A 294 16.82 -24.72 3.16
CA GLY A 294 15.57 -25.23 3.76
C GLY A 294 15.73 -26.42 4.71
N LYS A 295 16.89 -27.10 4.74
CA LYS A 295 17.18 -28.15 5.73
C LYS A 295 17.48 -27.63 7.14
N ASN A 296 17.73 -26.33 7.31
CA ASN A 296 17.98 -25.73 8.63
C ASN A 296 16.74 -25.08 9.26
N TRP A 297 15.66 -24.87 8.50
CA TRP A 297 14.43 -24.29 9.05
C TRP A 297 13.64 -25.26 9.94
N LEU A 298 13.71 -26.58 9.69
CA LEU A 298 13.01 -27.60 10.48
C LEU A 298 13.73 -27.97 11.80
N LYS A 299 14.95 -27.48 12.06
CA LYS A 299 15.69 -27.79 13.30
C LYS A 299 15.62 -26.69 14.36
N THR A 300 15.19 -25.48 14.03
CA THR A 300 15.10 -24.36 14.98
C THR A 300 13.69 -24.11 15.52
N SER A 301 12.71 -24.98 15.24
CA SER A 301 11.37 -24.94 15.88
C SER A 301 11.17 -26.01 16.99
N LYS A 302 12.25 -26.67 17.42
CA LYS A 302 12.29 -27.51 18.62
C LYS A 302 13.55 -27.19 19.41
N ASN A 303 13.46 -26.12 20.19
CA ASN A 303 14.03 -25.96 21.53
C ASN A 303 13.55 -24.62 22.09
#